data_AF-A0A519WCS2-F1
#
_entry.id   AF-A0A519WCS2-F1
#
_cell.length_a   1.000
_cell.length_b   1.000
_cell.length_c   1.000
_cell.angle_alpha   90.00
_cell.angle_beta   90.00
_cell.angle_gamma   90.00
#
_symmetry.space_group_name_H-M   'P 1'
#
loop_
_entity.id
_entity.type
_entity.pdbx_description
1 polymer ?
#
loop_
_entity_poly.entity_id
_entity_poly.type
_entity_poly.pdbx_seq_one_letter_code
_entity_poly.pdbx_strand_id
1 'polypeptide(L)'
;MDGMWGFFKVYRQDHGGLEQYTLIGKTLQDVVTMYAELVGFPLLVPRWAFGYLGGGMKYSMLDEPRASDVLMEFAGKLKKHDIPCSGFQMSSGYT
;
A
#
# COMPACT_ATOMS: atom_id res chain seq x y z
N MET A 1 -27.17 6.08 15.73
CA MET A 1 -28.52 5.65 16.12
C MET A 1 -29.19 6.91 16.64
N ASP A 2 -30.13 7.46 15.89
CA ASP A 2 -30.95 8.60 16.32
C ASP A 2 -32.33 8.00 16.60
N GLY A 3 -32.94 8.40 17.70
CA GLY A 3 -34.03 7.72 18.38
C GLY A 3 -35.29 7.50 17.56
N MET A 4 -35.39 8.08 16.35
CA MET A 4 -36.53 7.93 15.44
C MET A 4 -36.25 7.12 14.16
N TRP A 5 -34.99 6.83 13.80
CA TRP A 5 -34.63 6.40 12.43
C TRP A 5 -33.68 5.19 12.33
N GLY A 6 -33.32 4.55 13.44
CA GLY A 6 -32.45 3.36 13.42
C GLY A 6 -31.01 3.65 12.97
N PHE A 7 -30.48 2.84 12.04
CA PHE A 7 -29.14 3.02 11.47
C PHE A 7 -29.18 4.02 10.32
N PHE A 8 -28.49 5.15 10.49
CA PHE A 8 -28.38 6.18 9.47
C PHE A 8 -26.92 6.61 9.27
N LYS A 9 -26.64 7.14 8.08
CA LYS A 9 -25.36 7.76 7.70
C LYS A 9 -25.66 9.17 7.21
N VAL A 10 -24.85 10.14 7.62
CA VAL A 10 -24.97 11.54 7.17
C VAL A 10 -23.71 11.91 6.41
N TYR A 11 -23.89 12.46 5.22
CA TYR A 11 -22.83 13.07 4.41
C TYR A 11 -23.02 14.59 4.42
N ARG A 12 -21.92 15.34 4.58
CA ARG A 12 -21.89 16.81 4.51
C ARG A 12 -20.71 17.22 3.63
N GLN A 13 -20.94 18.19 2.76
CA GLN A 13 -19.95 18.70 1.82
C GLN A 13 -20.10 20.21 1.71
N ASP A 14 -18.98 20.94 1.71
CA ASP A 14 -19.00 22.40 1.65
C ASP A 14 -19.37 22.91 0.25
N HIS A 15 -18.80 22.30 -0.80
CA HIS A 15 -18.96 22.72 -2.20
C HIS A 15 -18.93 21.52 -3.15
N GLY A 16 -19.64 21.59 -4.28
CA GLY A 16 -19.72 20.54 -5.31
C GLY A 16 -21.14 19.98 -5.47
N GLY A 17 -21.31 19.04 -6.41
CA GLY A 17 -22.55 18.26 -6.56
C GLY A 17 -22.45 16.91 -5.86
N LEU A 18 -23.59 16.35 -5.44
CA LEU A 18 -23.66 14.98 -4.93
C LEU A 18 -23.87 14.01 -6.09
N GLU A 19 -22.91 13.12 -6.30
CA GLU A 19 -23.01 11.99 -7.20
C GLU A 19 -22.93 10.69 -6.38
N GLN A 20 -23.96 9.85 -6.47
CA GLN A 20 -24.08 8.65 -5.64
C GLN A 20 -24.28 7.42 -6.52
N TYR A 21 -23.42 6.41 -6.30
CA TYR A 21 -23.52 5.07 -6.88
C TYR A 21 -23.88 4.06 -5.80
N THR A 22 -24.92 3.26 -6.03
CA THR A 22 -25.31 2.16 -5.14
C THR A 22 -25.02 0.84 -5.83
N LEU A 23 -24.01 0.11 -5.33
CA LEU A 23 -23.57 -1.17 -5.90
C LEU A 23 -24.16 -2.32 -5.09
N ILE A 24 -24.88 -3.24 -5.74
CA ILE A 24 -25.57 -4.37 -5.10
C ILE A 24 -25.08 -5.67 -5.74
N GLY A 25 -24.35 -6.49 -4.97
CA GLY A 25 -23.84 -7.79 -5.38
C GLY A 25 -24.40 -8.92 -4.54
N LYS A 26 -24.38 -10.15 -5.06
CA LYS A 26 -24.75 -11.35 -4.28
C LYS A 26 -23.62 -11.71 -3.30
N THR A 27 -22.39 -11.33 -3.65
CA THR A 27 -21.19 -11.55 -2.84
C THR A 27 -20.39 -10.26 -2.66
N LEU A 28 -19.48 -10.24 -1.67
CA LEU A 28 -18.53 -9.14 -1.51
C LEU A 28 -17.62 -8.98 -2.73
N GLN A 29 -17.24 -10.10 -3.37
CA GLN A 29 -16.43 -10.07 -4.58
C GLN A 29 -17.16 -9.35 -5.72
N ASP A 30 -18.47 -9.56 -5.89
CA ASP A 30 -19.26 -8.87 -6.90
C ASP A 30 -19.25 -7.35 -6.65
N VAL A 31 -19.44 -6.93 -5.40
CA VAL A 31 -19.44 -5.50 -5.02
C VAL A 31 -18.09 -4.84 -5.29
N VAL A 32 -16.99 -5.48 -4.90
CA VAL A 32 -15.62 -4.95 -5.15
C VAL A 32 -15.30 -4.94 -6.64
N THR A 33 -15.76 -5.93 -7.40
CA THR A 33 -15.54 -5.99 -8.86
C THR A 33 -16.32 -4.89 -9.57
N MET A 34 -17.60 -4.69 -9.27
CA MET A 34 -18.40 -3.59 -9.84
C MET A 34 -17.82 -2.22 -9.48
N TYR A 35 -17.27 -2.06 -8.27
CA TYR A 35 -16.57 -0.83 -7.90
C TYR A 35 -15.36 -0.59 -8.81
N ALA A 36 -14.53 -1.61 -9.03
CA ALA A 36 -13.37 -1.50 -9.93
C ALA A 36 -13.76 -1.28 -11.40
N GLU A 37 -14.90 -1.82 -11.87
CA GLU A 37 -15.44 -1.51 -13.19
C GLU A 37 -15.83 -0.03 -13.34
N LEU A 38 -16.34 0.58 -12.26
CA LEU A 38 -16.72 1.99 -12.22
C LEU A 38 -15.51 2.93 -12.13
N VAL A 39 -14.57 2.66 -11.22
CA VAL A 39 -13.46 3.58 -10.91
C VAL A 39 -12.13 3.24 -11.58
N GLY A 40 -12.04 2.05 -12.20
CA GLY A 40 -10.83 1.50 -12.80
C GLY A 40 -10.22 0.38 -11.98
N PHE A 41 -9.73 -0.65 -12.68
CA PHE A 41 -9.03 -1.78 -12.08
C PHE A 41 -7.62 -1.37 -11.61
N PRO A 42 -7.08 -2.01 -10.55
CA PRO A 42 -5.69 -1.84 -10.16
C PRO A 42 -4.73 -2.17 -11.30
N LEU A 43 -3.62 -1.45 -11.38
CA LEU A 43 -2.57 -1.76 -12.35
C LEU A 43 -1.87 -3.07 -11.99
N LEU A 44 -1.49 -3.82 -13.04
CA LEU A 44 -0.64 -4.99 -12.88
C LEU A 44 0.76 -4.56 -12.44
N VAL A 45 1.25 -5.17 -11.36
CA VAL A 45 2.60 -4.92 -10.85
C VAL A 45 3.60 -5.90 -11.47
N PRO A 46 4.88 -5.52 -11.65
CA PRO A 46 5.90 -6.44 -12.15
C PRO A 46 6.12 -7.59 -11.17
N ARG A 47 6.54 -8.76 -11.67
CA ARG A 47 6.66 -9.99 -10.86
C ARG A 47 7.52 -9.85 -9.61
N TRP A 48 8.58 -9.05 -9.66
CA TRP A 48 9.47 -8.82 -8.51
C TRP A 48 8.76 -8.10 -7.35
N ALA A 49 7.69 -7.35 -7.60
CA ALA A 49 6.95 -6.62 -6.54
C ALA A 49 6.13 -7.54 -5.63
N PHE A 50 5.92 -8.80 -6.02
CA PHE A 50 5.29 -9.81 -5.17
C PHE A 50 6.26 -10.46 -4.16
N GLY A 51 7.57 -10.24 -4.32
CA GLY A 51 8.57 -10.72 -3.37
C GLY A 51 8.69 -9.80 -2.15
N TYR A 52 9.39 -10.28 -1.11
CA TYR A 52 9.76 -9.43 0.02
C TYR A 52 10.61 -8.25 -0.46
N LEU A 53 10.24 -7.03 -0.04
CA LEU A 53 10.98 -5.81 -0.27
C LEU A 53 11.54 -5.32 1.07
N GLY A 54 12.87 -5.27 1.16
CA GLY A 54 13.53 -4.65 2.31
C GLY A 54 13.34 -3.13 2.27
N GLY A 55 13.48 -2.47 3.41
CA GLY A 55 13.45 -1.02 3.44
C GLY A 55 13.68 -0.48 4.84
N GLY A 56 14.02 0.81 4.89
CA GLY A 56 14.14 1.53 6.14
C GLY A 56 15.08 2.71 6.03
N MET A 57 14.57 3.89 6.38
CA MET A 57 15.28 5.17 6.32
C MET A 57 16.62 5.15 7.07
N LYS A 58 16.73 4.40 8.18
CA LYS A 58 17.99 4.28 8.92
C LYS A 58 19.12 3.73 8.05
N TYR A 59 18.86 2.75 7.18
CA TYR A 59 19.92 2.12 6.37
C TYR A 59 20.55 3.08 5.37
N SER A 60 19.78 4.05 4.90
CA SER A 60 20.22 5.03 3.90
C SER A 60 20.80 6.32 4.49
N MET A 61 20.57 6.62 5.78
CA MET A 61 20.97 7.89 6.41
C MET A 61 22.24 7.83 7.26
N LEU A 62 22.93 6.68 7.31
CA LEU A 62 24.10 6.55 8.18
C LEU A 62 25.33 7.17 7.52
N ASP A 63 25.94 8.13 8.21
CA ASP A 63 27.27 8.64 7.90
C ASP A 63 28.35 7.65 8.35
N GLU A 64 28.23 7.15 9.58
CA GLU A 64 29.12 6.16 10.18
C GLU A 64 28.35 5.01 10.88
N PRO A 65 28.59 3.74 10.51
CA PRO A 65 29.28 3.31 9.28
C PRO A 65 28.55 3.81 8.03
N ARG A 66 29.25 3.94 6.90
CA ARG A 66 28.67 4.44 5.64
C ARG A 66 27.40 3.66 5.29
N ALA A 67 26.34 4.36 4.91
CA ALA A 67 25.07 3.77 4.49
C ALA A 67 25.23 2.64 3.44
N SER A 68 26.15 2.80 2.48
CA SER A 68 26.48 1.76 1.50
C SER A 68 26.89 0.44 2.14
N ASP A 69 27.70 0.51 3.20
CA ASP A 69 28.28 -0.67 3.83
C ASP A 69 27.22 -1.41 4.65
N VAL A 70 26.33 -0.65 5.30
CA VAL A 70 25.18 -1.20 6.03
C VAL A 70 24.19 -1.87 5.08
N LEU A 71 23.94 -1.30 3.91
CA LEU A 71 23.10 -1.90 2.87
C LEU A 71 23.72 -3.20 2.33
N MET A 72 25.04 -3.23 2.14
CA MET A 72 25.75 -4.44 1.72
C MET A 72 25.74 -5.51 2.82
N GLU A 73 25.87 -5.12 4.09
CA GLU A 73 25.73 -6.03 5.22
C GLU A 73 24.32 -6.64 5.27
N PHE A 74 23.28 -5.82 5.06
CA PHE A 74 21.90 -6.28 4.95
C PHE A 74 21.74 -7.31 3.82
N ALA A 75 22.26 -7.02 2.62
CA ALA A 75 22.24 -7.95 1.50
C ALA A 75 23.01 -9.26 1.82
N GLY A 76 24.13 -9.16 2.54
CA GLY A 76 24.88 -10.31 3.03
C GLY A 76 24.08 -11.18 4.00
N LYS A 77 23.33 -10.57 4.92
CA LYS A 77 22.44 -11.29 5.85
C LYS A 77 21.34 -12.04 5.11
N LEU A 78 20.73 -11.44 4.10
CA LEU A 78 19.72 -12.12 3.28
C LEU A 78 20.27 -13.40 2.64
N LYS A 79 21.46 -13.33 2.04
CA LYS A 79 22.14 -14.51 1.47
C LYS A 79 22.47 -15.55 2.54
N LYS A 80 23.04 -15.13 3.67
CA LYS A 80 23.43 -16.02 4.77
C LYS A 80 22.25 -16.80 5.33
N HIS A 81 21.08 -16.16 5.41
CA HIS A 81 19.88 -16.73 6.01
C HIS A 81 18.90 -17.30 4.98
N ASP A 82 19.29 -17.35 3.70
CA ASP A 82 18.46 -17.84 2.59
C ASP A 82 17.07 -17.15 2.53
N ILE A 83 17.04 -15.84 2.74
CA ILE A 83 15.82 -15.04 2.69
C ILE A 83 15.71 -14.41 1.30
N PRO A 84 14.73 -14.82 0.47
CA PRO A 84 14.51 -14.23 -0.85
C PRO A 84 14.05 -12.78 -0.70
N CYS A 85 14.72 -11.86 -1.40
CA CYS A 85 14.41 -10.44 -1.40
C CYS A 85 14.46 -9.93 -2.83
N SER A 86 13.41 -9.23 -3.26
CA SER A 86 13.26 -8.77 -4.64
C SER A 86 13.64 -7.31 -4.85
N GLY A 87 13.81 -6.54 -3.78
CA GLY A 87 14.22 -5.15 -3.86
C GLY A 87 14.43 -4.53 -2.49
N PHE A 88 15.05 -3.36 -2.48
CA PHE A 88 15.25 -2.56 -1.27
C PHE A 88 14.80 -1.12 -1.50
N GLN A 89 13.86 -0.64 -0.69
CA GLN A 89 13.39 0.74 -0.73
C GLN A 89 14.27 1.61 0.17
N MET A 90 14.96 2.58 -0.44
CA MET A 90 15.95 3.41 0.25
C MET A 90 15.36 4.58 1.04
N SER A 91 14.03 4.76 1.02
CA SER A 91 13.34 5.87 1.71
C SER A 91 13.87 7.26 1.34
N SER A 92 13.41 8.29 2.03
CA SER A 92 13.88 9.68 1.87
C SER A 92 15.27 9.93 2.45
N GLY A 93 15.92 8.90 2.99
CA GLY A 93 17.25 9.01 3.57
C GLY A 93 18.38 8.89 2.54
N TYR A 94 18.06 8.57 1.28
CA TYR A 94 19.02 8.51 0.19
C TYR A 94 19.20 9.89 -0.44
N THR A 95 20.33 10.50 -0.14
CA THR A 95 20.81 11.79 -0.65
C THR A 95 22.29 11.69 -0.94
#